data_AF-A0A8T1BU57-F1
#
_entry.id   AF-A0A8T1BU57-F1
#
_cell.length_a   1.000
_cell.length_b   1.000
_cell.length_c   1.000
_cell.angle_alpha   90.00
_cell.angle_beta   90.00
_cell.angle_gamma   90.00
#
_symmetry.space_group_name_H-M   'P 1'
#
loop_
_entity.id
_entity.type
_entity.pdbx_description
1 polymer ?
#
loop_
_entity_poly.entity_id
_entity_poly.type
_entity_poly.pdbx_seq_one_letter_code
_entity_poly.pdbx_strand_id
1 'polypeptide(L)'
;MLEAAKKVPSTESIAAKLQSELKASVAGGKSPENFFRILKLDDTGTELFKSPEFPKWISYVDDFNAKNPGEAVPILAKLTKLYGEATLSEMIEVAKKVSTTESIAKKLQAQQNLQWLSKQKSPDDVFKLLKLDEPSLAILTDPKLSAWGSYLMVFNSKNPGKETTLIATLTSHYTDLGVAQLLQEGKKFTQTKKIAEDLQSAQFARWFYDGKTKKDLLSIMKLKKATWRGDPNAVIIREYMKFYNAMKNRTYS
;
A
#
# COMPACT_ATOMS: atom_id res chain seq x y z
N MET A 1 38.98 -26.90 -27.08
CA MET A 1 38.33 -28.18 -27.41
C MET A 1 36.99 -28.00 -28.13
N LEU A 2 35.98 -27.31 -27.56
CA LEU A 2 34.68 -27.11 -28.23
C LEU A 2 34.73 -26.37 -29.58
N GLU A 3 35.57 -25.34 -29.72
CA GLU A 3 35.75 -24.61 -31.00
C GLU A 3 36.46 -25.44 -32.09
N ALA A 4 37.26 -26.44 -31.70
CA ALA A 4 37.83 -27.39 -32.65
C ALA A 4 36.77 -28.43 -33.08
N ALA A 5 35.93 -28.89 -32.16
CA ALA A 5 34.85 -29.84 -32.43
C ALA A 5 33.73 -29.27 -33.32
N LYS A 6 33.55 -27.94 -33.37
CA LYS A 6 32.66 -27.28 -34.33
C LYS A 6 33.14 -27.33 -35.78
N LYS A 7 34.44 -27.50 -36.01
CA LYS A 7 35.02 -27.57 -37.36
C LYS A 7 34.88 -28.95 -37.99
N VAL A 8 34.37 -29.93 -37.24
CA VAL A 8 34.16 -31.30 -37.69
C VAL A 8 32.66 -31.53 -37.91
N PRO A 9 32.20 -31.84 -39.15
CA PRO A 9 30.78 -31.89 -39.48
C PRO A 9 29.95 -32.86 -38.62
N SER A 10 30.51 -34.01 -38.24
CA SER A 10 29.81 -35.02 -37.44
C SER A 10 29.61 -34.62 -35.97
N THR A 11 30.33 -33.61 -35.47
CA THR A 11 30.27 -33.17 -34.07
C THR A 11 29.80 -31.73 -33.89
N GLU A 12 29.55 -31.01 -34.98
CA GLU A 12 29.16 -29.59 -34.97
C GLU A 12 27.90 -29.33 -34.14
N SER A 13 26.82 -30.10 -34.39
CA SER A 13 25.54 -29.96 -33.70
C SER A 13 25.66 -30.16 -32.18
N ILE A 14 26.40 -31.20 -31.76
CA ILE A 14 26.60 -31.53 -30.35
C ILE A 14 27.49 -30.48 -29.68
N ALA A 15 28.57 -30.03 -30.34
CA ALA A 15 29.46 -28.99 -29.82
C ALA A 15 28.75 -27.64 -29.68
N ALA A 16 27.88 -27.26 -30.63
CA ALA A 16 27.07 -26.05 -30.54
C ALA A 16 26.07 -26.12 -29.38
N LYS A 17 25.38 -27.26 -29.22
CA LYS A 17 24.43 -27.48 -28.11
C LYS A 17 25.13 -27.41 -26.75
N LEU A 18 26.24 -28.13 -26.55
CA LEU A 18 27.02 -28.09 -25.30
C LEU A 18 27.53 -26.68 -24.97
N GLN A 19 27.98 -25.91 -25.98
CA GLN A 19 28.41 -24.55 -25.74
C GLN A 19 27.24 -23.63 -25.34
N SER A 20 26.06 -23.83 -25.93
CA SER A 20 24.86 -23.09 -25.57
C SER A 20 24.41 -23.42 -24.14
N GLU A 21 24.47 -24.69 -23.73
CA GLU A 21 24.14 -25.15 -22.38
C GLU A 21 25.17 -24.66 -21.36
N LEU A 22 26.47 -24.67 -21.69
CA LEU A 22 27.53 -24.14 -20.82
C LEU A 22 27.44 -22.62 -20.67
N LYS A 23 27.16 -21.88 -21.75
CA LYS A 23 26.87 -20.45 -21.68
C LYS A 23 25.61 -20.19 -20.86
N ALA A 24 24.55 -20.97 -21.04
CA ALA A 24 23.32 -20.87 -20.26
C ALA A 24 23.53 -21.23 -18.79
N SER A 25 24.47 -22.11 -18.45
CA SER A 25 24.85 -22.46 -17.08
C SER A 25 25.71 -21.38 -16.41
N VAL A 26 26.70 -20.82 -17.13
CA VAL A 26 27.56 -19.71 -16.65
C VAL A 26 26.78 -18.40 -16.58
N ALA A 27 25.91 -18.11 -17.54
CA ALA A 27 24.93 -17.03 -17.47
C ALA A 27 23.82 -17.37 -16.44
N GLY A 28 23.55 -18.65 -16.24
CA GLY A 28 22.62 -19.17 -15.23
C GLY A 28 23.04 -18.76 -13.84
N GLY A 29 24.32 -18.82 -13.48
CA GLY A 29 24.84 -18.24 -12.23
C GLY A 29 24.91 -16.70 -12.20
N LYS A 30 24.65 -16.02 -13.33
CA LYS A 30 24.72 -14.56 -13.48
C LYS A 30 23.35 -13.85 -13.55
N SER A 31 22.25 -14.58 -13.74
CA SER A 31 20.93 -13.93 -13.77
C SER A 31 20.45 -13.61 -12.35
N PRO A 32 19.87 -12.43 -12.12
CA PRO A 32 19.23 -12.10 -10.84
C PRO A 32 18.17 -13.14 -10.42
N GLU A 33 17.47 -13.76 -11.36
CA GLU A 33 16.47 -14.81 -11.11
C GLU A 33 17.08 -16.03 -10.44
N ASN A 34 18.19 -16.54 -10.95
CA ASN A 34 18.82 -17.72 -10.39
C ASN A 34 19.56 -17.38 -9.09
N PHE A 35 20.17 -16.20 -8.99
CA PHE A 35 20.77 -15.78 -7.73
C PHE A 35 19.73 -15.67 -6.60
N PHE A 36 18.50 -15.24 -6.91
CA PHE A 36 17.38 -15.27 -5.96
C PHE A 36 17.12 -16.68 -5.40
N ARG A 37 17.12 -17.70 -6.28
CA ARG A 37 16.93 -19.12 -5.89
C ARG A 37 18.13 -19.71 -5.15
N ILE A 38 19.36 -19.36 -5.54
CA ILE A 38 20.58 -19.80 -4.85
C ILE A 38 20.57 -19.31 -3.40
N LEU A 39 20.09 -18.09 -3.18
CA LEU A 39 19.90 -17.50 -1.86
C LEU A 39 18.64 -18.01 -1.13
N LYS A 40 17.91 -18.96 -1.73
CA LYS A 40 16.65 -19.53 -1.22
C LYS A 40 15.60 -18.48 -0.86
N LEU A 41 15.57 -17.37 -1.59
CA LEU A 41 14.64 -16.28 -1.33
C LEU A 41 13.21 -16.63 -1.78
N ASP A 42 13.06 -17.59 -2.70
CA ASP A 42 11.78 -18.16 -3.12
C ASP A 42 11.10 -19.02 -2.03
N ASP A 43 11.88 -19.55 -1.09
CA ASP A 43 11.36 -20.34 0.04
C ASP A 43 10.90 -19.46 1.22
N THR A 44 11.18 -18.14 1.18
CA THR A 44 10.91 -17.24 2.33
C THR A 44 9.44 -16.85 2.50
N GLY A 45 8.61 -17.03 1.48
CA GLY A 45 7.22 -16.57 1.50
C GLY A 45 7.12 -15.08 1.83
N THR A 46 6.23 -14.71 2.76
CA THR A 46 6.01 -13.32 3.20
C THR A 46 7.12 -12.79 4.12
N GLU A 47 8.09 -13.62 4.47
CA GLU A 47 9.22 -13.27 5.35
C GLU A 47 10.46 -12.80 4.57
N LEU A 48 10.35 -12.60 3.25
CA LEU A 48 11.43 -12.20 2.35
C LEU A 48 12.29 -11.05 2.89
N PHE A 49 11.65 -9.98 3.36
CA PHE A 49 12.36 -8.81 3.86
C PHE A 49 13.17 -9.09 5.13
N LYS A 50 12.80 -10.12 5.91
CA LYS A 50 13.55 -10.54 7.10
C LYS A 50 14.76 -11.40 6.77
N SER A 51 14.88 -11.89 5.52
CA SER A 51 16.03 -12.69 5.10
C SER A 51 17.29 -11.82 5.03
N PRO A 52 18.39 -12.21 5.69
CA PRO A 52 19.68 -11.51 5.59
C PRO A 52 20.29 -11.59 4.17
N GLU A 53 19.77 -12.49 3.33
CA GLU A 53 20.22 -12.67 1.95
C GLU A 53 19.50 -11.72 0.98
N PHE A 54 18.35 -11.16 1.35
CA PHE A 54 17.58 -10.27 0.49
C PHE A 54 18.35 -8.99 0.11
N PRO A 55 19.03 -8.28 1.05
CA PRO A 55 19.88 -7.15 0.68
C PRO A 55 21.01 -7.52 -0.28
N LYS A 56 21.61 -8.71 -0.15
CA LYS A 56 22.67 -9.18 -1.06
C LYS A 56 22.13 -9.35 -2.48
N TRP A 57 20.94 -9.91 -2.61
CA TRP A 57 20.26 -10.04 -3.89
C TRP A 57 19.93 -8.67 -4.51
N ILE A 58 19.47 -7.70 -3.72
CA ILE A 58 19.18 -6.34 -4.19
C ILE A 58 20.43 -5.68 -4.76
N SER A 59 21.55 -5.70 -4.02
CA SER A 59 22.83 -5.14 -4.51
C SER A 59 23.28 -5.82 -5.80
N TYR A 60 23.10 -7.14 -5.89
CA TYR A 60 23.40 -7.89 -7.10
C TYR A 60 22.55 -7.45 -8.31
N VAL A 61 21.25 -7.24 -8.11
CA VAL A 61 20.35 -6.76 -9.16
C VAL A 61 20.72 -5.35 -9.60
N ASP A 62 21.03 -4.45 -8.67
CA ASP A 62 21.46 -3.08 -8.98
C ASP A 62 22.76 -3.10 -9.83
N ASP A 63 23.76 -3.92 -9.46
CA ASP A 63 24.99 -4.10 -10.23
C ASP A 63 24.74 -4.74 -11.62
N PHE A 64 23.87 -5.73 -11.68
CA PHE A 64 23.49 -6.39 -12.93
C PHE A 64 22.81 -5.40 -13.88
N ASN A 65 21.84 -4.62 -13.38
CA ASN A 65 21.09 -3.65 -14.17
C ASN A 65 21.98 -2.52 -14.69
N ALA A 66 22.95 -2.06 -13.88
CA ALA A 66 23.92 -1.05 -14.30
C ALA A 66 24.82 -1.53 -15.45
N LYS A 67 25.20 -2.82 -15.44
CA LYS A 67 26.05 -3.43 -16.46
C LYS A 67 25.28 -3.88 -17.70
N ASN A 68 23.99 -4.17 -17.56
CA ASN A 68 23.15 -4.73 -18.62
C ASN A 68 21.83 -3.92 -18.75
N PRO A 69 21.85 -2.64 -19.18
CA PRO A 69 20.65 -1.80 -19.20
C PRO A 69 19.50 -2.35 -20.06
N GLY A 70 19.82 -3.05 -21.15
CA GLY A 70 18.82 -3.68 -22.03
C GLY A 70 18.17 -4.95 -21.45
N GLU A 71 18.74 -5.51 -20.38
CA GLU A 71 18.26 -6.71 -19.69
C GLU A 71 17.86 -6.41 -18.24
N ALA A 72 17.67 -5.13 -17.90
CA ALA A 72 17.45 -4.70 -16.53
C ALA A 72 16.23 -5.40 -15.90
N VAL A 73 16.42 -5.94 -14.70
CA VAL A 73 15.41 -6.64 -13.92
C VAL A 73 14.68 -5.65 -12.99
N PRO A 74 13.39 -5.38 -13.21
CA PRO A 74 12.60 -4.52 -12.33
C PRO A 74 12.21 -5.27 -11.04
N ILE A 75 12.90 -4.98 -9.94
CA ILE A 75 12.68 -5.63 -8.63
C ILE A 75 11.21 -5.58 -8.22
N LEU A 76 10.58 -4.40 -8.26
CA LEU A 76 9.17 -4.26 -7.88
C LEU A 76 8.25 -5.18 -8.70
N ALA A 77 8.44 -5.25 -10.02
CA ALA A 77 7.59 -6.07 -10.89
C ALA A 77 7.80 -7.57 -10.62
N LYS A 78 9.03 -7.99 -10.35
CA LYS A 78 9.33 -9.36 -9.91
C LYS A 78 8.61 -9.69 -8.61
N LEU A 79 8.73 -8.85 -7.59
CA LEU A 79 8.05 -9.07 -6.30
C LEU A 79 6.53 -9.00 -6.44
N THR A 80 6.00 -8.11 -7.27
CA THR A 80 4.56 -8.00 -7.53
C THR A 80 4.02 -9.28 -8.18
N LYS A 81 4.79 -9.91 -9.07
CA LYS A 81 4.42 -11.21 -9.66
C LYS A 81 4.40 -12.34 -8.63
N LEU A 82 5.27 -12.30 -7.62
CA LEU A 82 5.36 -13.32 -6.58
C LEU A 82 4.25 -13.21 -5.53
N TYR A 83 3.94 -11.99 -5.09
CA TYR A 83 3.06 -11.77 -3.93
C TYR A 83 1.70 -11.17 -4.30
N GLY A 84 1.57 -10.56 -5.48
CA GLY A 84 0.47 -9.66 -5.79
C GLY A 84 0.65 -8.28 -5.14
N GLU A 85 -0.07 -7.28 -5.65
CA GLU A 85 0.13 -5.88 -5.24
C GLU A 85 -0.26 -5.64 -3.78
N ALA A 86 -1.39 -6.17 -3.32
CA ALA A 86 -1.88 -5.95 -1.96
C ALA A 86 -0.97 -6.54 -0.88
N THR A 87 -0.58 -7.81 -1.03
CA THR A 87 0.32 -8.50 -0.10
C THR A 87 1.70 -7.85 -0.10
N LEU A 88 2.21 -7.47 -1.28
CA LEU A 88 3.50 -6.79 -1.36
C LEU A 88 3.48 -5.42 -0.65
N SER A 89 2.40 -4.64 -0.79
CA SER A 89 2.25 -3.37 -0.07
C SER A 89 2.29 -3.56 1.44
N GLU A 90 1.62 -4.59 1.95
CA GLU A 90 1.65 -4.92 3.38
C GLU A 90 3.07 -5.29 3.84
N MET A 91 3.75 -6.17 3.11
CA MET A 91 5.13 -6.57 3.40
C MET A 91 6.08 -5.36 3.41
N ILE A 92 5.94 -4.43 2.46
CA ILE A 92 6.72 -3.20 2.38
C ILE A 92 6.46 -2.30 3.61
N GLU A 93 5.20 -2.11 4.00
CA GLU A 93 4.86 -1.28 5.16
C GLU A 93 5.35 -1.89 6.49
N VAL A 94 5.37 -3.22 6.61
CA VAL A 94 5.99 -3.90 7.74
C VAL A 94 7.51 -3.72 7.71
N ALA A 95 8.16 -3.88 6.56
CA ALA A 95 9.61 -3.73 6.39
C ALA A 95 10.10 -2.29 6.65
N LYS A 96 9.25 -1.27 6.43
CA LYS A 96 9.57 0.13 6.77
C LYS A 96 9.75 0.37 8.28
N LYS A 97 9.19 -0.50 9.13
CA LYS A 97 9.29 -0.37 10.59
C LYS A 97 10.56 -1.00 11.17
N VAL A 98 11.35 -1.68 10.34
CA VAL A 98 12.59 -2.36 10.75
C VAL A 98 13.78 -1.61 10.15
N SER A 99 14.69 -1.15 11.00
CA SER A 99 15.81 -0.27 10.62
C SER A 99 16.69 -0.83 9.50
N THR A 100 16.93 -2.14 9.48
CA THR A 100 17.78 -2.80 8.47
C THR A 100 17.11 -2.90 7.10
N THR A 101 15.79 -2.83 7.02
CA THR A 101 15.02 -2.95 5.77
C THR A 101 14.32 -1.65 5.35
N GLU A 102 14.36 -0.62 6.20
CA GLU A 102 13.62 0.62 5.99
C GLU A 102 13.97 1.30 4.66
N SER A 103 15.26 1.42 4.35
CA SER A 103 15.73 2.11 3.15
C SER A 103 15.22 1.44 1.86
N ILE A 104 15.38 0.12 1.76
CA ILE A 104 14.92 -0.63 0.57
C ILE A 104 13.38 -0.65 0.49
N ALA A 105 12.69 -0.77 1.63
CA ALA A 105 11.24 -0.74 1.66
C ALA A 105 10.68 0.63 1.21
N LYS A 106 11.30 1.75 1.62
CA LYS A 106 10.96 3.08 1.12
C LYS A 106 11.19 3.21 -0.39
N LYS A 107 12.32 2.70 -0.92
CA LYS A 107 12.61 2.68 -2.37
C LYS A 107 11.53 1.91 -3.13
N LEU A 108 11.14 0.73 -2.65
CA LEU A 108 10.09 -0.09 -3.28
C LEU A 108 8.71 0.56 -3.17
N GLN A 109 8.37 1.20 -2.04
CA GLN A 109 7.11 1.94 -1.92
C GLN A 109 7.04 3.09 -2.93
N ALA A 110 8.12 3.85 -3.09
CA ALA A 110 8.16 4.95 -4.06
C ALA A 110 7.97 4.42 -5.49
N GLN A 111 8.62 3.30 -5.84
CA GLN A 111 8.41 2.63 -7.14
C GLN A 111 6.95 2.16 -7.31
N GLN A 112 6.34 1.60 -6.25
CA GLN A 112 4.95 1.14 -6.27
C GLN A 112 3.98 2.30 -6.52
N ASN A 113 4.17 3.42 -5.82
CA ASN A 113 3.37 4.63 -6.01
C ASN A 113 3.49 5.17 -7.45
N LEU A 114 4.71 5.22 -7.99
CA LEU A 114 4.94 5.66 -9.36
C LEU A 114 4.34 4.70 -10.40
N GLN A 115 4.36 3.39 -10.14
CA GLN A 115 3.74 2.39 -11.00
C GLN A 115 2.21 2.52 -11.00
N TRP A 116 1.58 2.75 -9.85
CA TRP A 116 0.14 3.00 -9.79
C TRP A 116 -0.24 4.30 -10.50
N LEU A 117 0.56 5.35 -10.32
CA LEU A 117 0.36 6.63 -11.00
C LEU A 117 0.53 6.52 -12.53
N SER A 118 1.55 5.81 -13.01
CA SER A 118 1.78 5.63 -14.45
C SER A 118 0.69 4.80 -15.14
N LYS A 119 0.07 3.88 -14.39
CA LYS A 119 -1.13 3.15 -14.80
C LYS A 119 -2.43 3.95 -14.64
N GLN A 120 -2.34 5.24 -14.28
CA GLN A 120 -3.48 6.16 -14.09
C GLN A 120 -4.51 5.64 -13.09
N LYS A 121 -4.08 4.87 -12.08
CA LYS A 121 -5.00 4.46 -11.01
C LYS A 121 -5.46 5.70 -10.24
N SER A 122 -6.71 5.73 -9.85
CA SER A 122 -7.20 6.72 -8.88
C SER A 122 -6.91 6.25 -7.45
N PRO A 123 -6.99 7.13 -6.44
CA PRO A 123 -6.97 6.70 -5.05
C PRO A 123 -8.06 5.66 -4.74
N ASP A 124 -9.24 5.77 -5.38
CA ASP A 124 -10.33 4.80 -5.24
C ASP A 124 -9.92 3.40 -5.75
N ASP A 125 -9.29 3.34 -6.92
CA ASP A 125 -8.81 2.08 -7.51
C ASP A 125 -7.78 1.41 -6.61
N VAL A 126 -6.84 2.18 -6.05
CA VAL A 126 -5.82 1.65 -5.14
C VAL A 126 -6.45 1.24 -3.81
N PHE A 127 -7.48 1.94 -3.32
CA PHE A 127 -8.19 1.58 -2.10
C PHE A 127 -8.81 0.19 -2.20
N LYS A 128 -9.54 -0.07 -3.30
CA LYS A 128 -10.14 -1.38 -3.62
C LYS A 128 -9.08 -2.45 -3.89
N LEU A 129 -8.03 -2.12 -4.63
CA LEU A 129 -6.92 -3.03 -4.91
C LEU A 129 -6.26 -3.53 -3.61
N LEU A 130 -6.17 -2.67 -2.61
CA LEU A 130 -5.65 -2.99 -1.29
C LEU A 130 -6.68 -3.63 -0.35
N LYS A 131 -7.90 -3.92 -0.85
CA LYS A 131 -9.03 -4.50 -0.11
C LYS A 131 -9.42 -3.71 1.13
N LEU A 132 -9.37 -2.39 1.00
CA LEU A 132 -9.73 -1.45 2.06
C LEU A 132 -11.21 -1.05 1.94
N ASP A 133 -11.95 -1.46 0.93
CA ASP A 133 -13.35 -1.10 0.67
C ASP A 133 -14.36 -1.92 1.48
N GLU A 134 -13.90 -2.91 2.26
CA GLU A 134 -14.73 -3.63 3.22
C GLU A 134 -14.61 -3.02 4.64
N PRO A 135 -15.72 -2.52 5.23
CA PRO A 135 -15.68 -1.88 6.54
C PRO A 135 -15.34 -2.89 7.64
N SER A 136 -14.20 -2.71 8.29
CA SER A 136 -13.81 -3.46 9.47
C SER A 136 -13.02 -2.58 10.44
N LEU A 137 -13.04 -2.90 11.74
CA LEU A 137 -12.24 -2.17 12.72
C LEU A 137 -10.74 -2.33 12.47
N ALA A 138 -10.33 -3.46 11.90
CA ALA A 138 -8.93 -3.79 11.63
C ALA A 138 -8.28 -2.80 10.65
N ILE A 139 -9.08 -2.14 9.78
CA ILE A 139 -8.56 -1.18 8.80
C ILE A 139 -7.79 -0.04 9.46
N LEU A 140 -8.20 0.39 10.66
CA LEU A 140 -7.57 1.50 11.39
C LEU A 140 -6.12 1.21 11.77
N THR A 141 -5.72 -0.07 11.75
CA THR A 141 -4.35 -0.54 12.04
C THR A 141 -3.74 -1.32 10.88
N ASP A 142 -4.44 -1.44 9.75
CA ASP A 142 -3.96 -2.22 8.61
C ASP A 142 -2.77 -1.49 7.96
N PRO A 143 -1.60 -2.13 7.81
CA PRO A 143 -0.46 -1.53 7.12
C PRO A 143 -0.82 -1.04 5.70
N LYS A 144 -1.75 -1.70 5.01
CA LYS A 144 -2.20 -1.30 3.67
C LYS A 144 -2.86 0.08 3.66
N LEU A 145 -3.47 0.53 4.77
CA LEU A 145 -3.99 1.89 4.88
C LEU A 145 -2.86 2.94 4.81
N SER A 146 -1.71 2.64 5.42
CA SER A 146 -0.51 3.49 5.33
C SER A 146 0.09 3.48 3.92
N ALA A 147 0.09 2.33 3.25
CA ALA A 147 0.50 2.24 1.83
C ALA A 147 -0.41 3.11 0.94
N TRP A 148 -1.74 3.02 1.15
CA TRP A 148 -2.71 3.84 0.45
C TRP A 148 -2.51 5.34 0.73
N GLY A 149 -2.27 5.73 1.98
CA GLY A 149 -2.00 7.12 2.36
C GLY A 149 -0.75 7.69 1.70
N SER A 150 0.31 6.89 1.59
CA SER A 150 1.53 7.24 0.84
C SER A 150 1.23 7.49 -0.63
N TYR A 151 0.43 6.62 -1.25
CA TYR A 151 0.00 6.81 -2.63
C TYR A 151 -0.88 8.06 -2.80
N LEU A 152 -1.84 8.30 -1.89
CA LEU A 152 -2.71 9.47 -1.91
C LEU A 152 -1.90 10.78 -1.93
N MET A 153 -0.83 10.86 -1.13
CA MET A 153 0.05 12.04 -1.13
C MET A 153 0.68 12.29 -2.50
N VAL A 154 1.19 11.25 -3.14
CA VAL A 154 1.77 11.34 -4.49
C VAL A 154 0.71 11.71 -5.52
N PHE A 155 -0.47 11.09 -5.45
CA PHE A 155 -1.57 11.36 -6.36
C PHE A 155 -2.03 12.82 -6.27
N ASN A 156 -2.35 13.31 -5.07
CA ASN A 156 -2.82 14.68 -4.86
C ASN A 156 -1.76 15.70 -5.30
N SER A 157 -0.48 15.46 -5.00
CA SER A 157 0.61 16.35 -5.44
C SER A 157 0.76 16.42 -6.96
N LYS A 158 0.42 15.35 -7.69
CA LYS A 158 0.55 15.28 -9.15
C LYS A 158 -0.74 15.62 -9.90
N ASN A 159 -1.86 15.76 -9.20
CA ASN A 159 -3.18 16.00 -9.79
C ASN A 159 -3.91 17.14 -9.04
N PRO A 160 -3.38 18.38 -9.08
CA PRO A 160 -4.04 19.51 -8.45
C PRO A 160 -5.44 19.73 -9.04
N GLY A 161 -6.41 20.03 -8.18
CA GLY A 161 -7.84 20.13 -8.51
C GLY A 161 -8.60 18.81 -8.57
N LYS A 162 -7.93 17.66 -8.38
CA LYS A 162 -8.55 16.33 -8.30
C LYS A 162 -8.24 15.62 -6.98
N GLU A 163 -7.82 16.37 -5.98
CA GLU A 163 -7.41 15.84 -4.68
C GLU A 163 -8.59 15.19 -3.96
N THR A 164 -8.28 14.13 -3.21
CA THR A 164 -9.21 13.55 -2.24
C THR A 164 -8.55 13.41 -0.88
N THR A 165 -9.32 12.96 0.10
CA THR A 165 -8.84 12.72 1.47
C THR A 165 -9.20 11.30 1.90
N LEU A 166 -8.50 10.81 2.93
CA LEU A 166 -8.85 9.54 3.56
C LEU A 166 -10.31 9.54 4.02
N ILE A 167 -10.77 10.61 4.67
CA ILE A 167 -12.14 10.65 5.19
C ILE A 167 -13.21 10.68 4.09
N ALA A 168 -12.95 11.39 2.99
CA ALA A 168 -13.84 11.39 1.82
C ALA A 168 -13.92 9.99 1.19
N THR A 169 -12.78 9.32 1.04
CA THR A 169 -12.71 7.96 0.48
C THR A 169 -13.43 6.96 1.38
N LEU A 170 -13.15 6.94 2.68
CA LEU A 170 -13.87 6.10 3.65
C LEU A 170 -15.38 6.35 3.60
N THR A 171 -15.80 7.61 3.51
CA THR A 171 -17.24 7.94 3.45
C THR A 171 -17.90 7.44 2.17
N SER A 172 -17.19 7.48 1.04
CA SER A 172 -17.71 6.98 -0.24
C SER A 172 -17.94 5.46 -0.25
N HIS A 173 -17.13 4.69 0.50
CA HIS A 173 -17.28 3.23 0.59
C HIS A 173 -18.18 2.79 1.72
N TYR A 174 -18.13 3.46 2.88
CA TYR A 174 -18.77 2.98 4.11
C TYR A 174 -20.00 3.78 4.52
N THR A 175 -20.35 4.85 3.80
CA THR A 175 -21.35 5.86 4.16
C THR A 175 -20.95 6.71 5.37
N ASP A 176 -21.56 7.90 5.52
CA ASP A 176 -21.33 8.77 6.68
C ASP A 176 -21.62 8.06 8.02
N LEU A 177 -22.69 7.26 8.06
CA LEU A 177 -23.06 6.49 9.25
C LEU A 177 -22.03 5.41 9.57
N GLY A 178 -21.62 4.61 8.58
CA GLY A 178 -20.68 3.52 8.78
C GLY A 178 -19.32 4.00 9.24
N VAL A 179 -18.79 5.08 8.64
CA VAL A 179 -17.55 5.71 9.11
C VAL A 179 -17.70 6.22 10.53
N ALA A 180 -18.81 6.91 10.85
CA ALA A 180 -19.00 7.46 12.19
C ALA A 180 -19.04 6.36 13.28
N GLN A 181 -19.70 5.24 12.99
CA GLN A 181 -19.75 4.09 13.89
C GLN A 181 -18.40 3.40 14.01
N LEU A 182 -17.70 3.17 12.90
CA LEU A 182 -16.36 2.60 12.88
C LEU A 182 -15.38 3.39 13.76
N LEU A 183 -15.37 4.72 13.62
CA LEU A 183 -14.49 5.58 14.39
C LEU A 183 -14.90 5.66 15.86
N GLN A 184 -16.21 5.70 16.14
CA GLN A 184 -16.69 5.68 17.52
C GLN A 184 -16.34 4.38 18.25
N GLU A 185 -16.38 3.24 17.54
CA GLU A 185 -15.96 1.94 18.06
C GLU A 185 -14.44 1.89 18.25
N GLY A 186 -13.66 2.39 17.28
CA GLY A 186 -12.20 2.44 17.34
C GLY A 186 -11.65 3.23 18.52
N LYS A 187 -12.40 4.20 19.05
CA LYS A 187 -12.04 4.95 20.26
C LYS A 187 -12.00 4.10 21.53
N LYS A 188 -12.62 2.91 21.54
CA LYS A 188 -12.67 2.02 22.70
C LYS A 188 -11.39 1.19 22.90
N PHE A 189 -10.58 1.02 21.85
CA PHE A 189 -9.38 0.18 21.90
C PHE A 189 -8.12 1.03 21.87
N THR A 190 -7.19 0.78 22.80
CA THR A 190 -5.95 1.56 22.95
C THR A 190 -5.15 1.66 21.64
N GLN A 191 -5.12 0.58 20.85
CA GLN A 191 -4.34 0.49 19.61
C GLN A 191 -4.91 1.38 18.49
N THR A 192 -6.24 1.54 18.41
CA THR A 192 -6.91 2.29 17.35
C THR A 192 -7.37 3.68 17.80
N LYS A 193 -7.40 3.95 19.10
CA LYS A 193 -8.02 5.14 19.68
C LYS A 193 -7.51 6.44 19.05
N LYS A 194 -6.19 6.61 18.98
CA LYS A 194 -5.61 7.84 18.45
C LYS A 194 -6.00 8.09 16.98
N ILE A 195 -5.89 7.06 16.14
CA ILE A 195 -6.26 7.13 14.72
C ILE A 195 -7.76 7.40 14.57
N ALA A 196 -8.58 6.76 15.41
CA ALA A 196 -10.02 6.96 15.41
C ALA A 196 -10.43 8.39 15.79
N GLU A 197 -9.78 8.98 16.81
CA GLU A 197 -10.02 10.38 17.24
C GLU A 197 -9.60 11.39 16.16
N ASP A 198 -8.47 11.16 15.50
CA ASP A 198 -7.97 12.04 14.44
C ASP A 198 -8.88 11.99 13.20
N LEU A 199 -9.30 10.78 12.79
CA LEU A 199 -10.24 10.63 11.68
C LEU A 199 -11.64 11.14 12.03
N GLN A 200 -12.09 11.02 13.27
CA GLN A 200 -13.39 11.56 13.69
C GLN A 200 -13.37 13.09 13.69
N SER A 201 -12.24 13.69 14.06
CA SER A 201 -12.03 15.14 13.93
C SER A 201 -12.07 15.59 12.47
N ALA A 202 -11.46 14.82 11.55
CA ALA A 202 -11.54 15.07 10.11
C ALA A 202 -12.98 14.88 9.56
N GLN A 203 -13.71 13.89 10.07
CA GLN A 203 -15.13 13.68 9.74
C GLN A 203 -15.98 14.89 10.15
N PHE A 204 -15.78 15.38 11.38
CA PHE A 204 -16.50 16.54 11.89
C PHE A 204 -16.14 17.83 11.14
N ALA A 205 -14.86 18.02 10.81
CA ALA A 205 -14.44 19.14 9.96
C ALA A 205 -15.15 19.11 8.61
N ARG A 206 -15.19 17.95 7.94
CA ARG A 206 -15.91 17.78 6.67
C ARG A 206 -17.40 18.09 6.83
N TRP A 207 -18.08 17.51 7.81
CA TRP A 207 -19.49 17.81 8.06
C TRP A 207 -19.75 19.29 8.35
N PHE A 208 -18.85 19.96 9.08
CA PHE A 208 -18.96 21.40 9.34
C PHE A 208 -18.85 22.23 8.06
N TYR A 209 -17.86 21.97 7.21
CA TYR A 209 -17.68 22.69 5.94
C TYR A 209 -18.78 22.37 4.92
N ASP A 210 -19.35 21.17 4.97
CA ASP A 210 -20.54 20.78 4.19
C ASP A 210 -21.84 21.41 4.73
N GLY A 211 -21.78 22.20 5.81
CA GLY A 211 -22.94 22.87 6.41
C GLY A 211 -23.91 21.93 7.13
N LYS A 212 -23.47 20.73 7.53
CA LYS A 212 -24.34 19.76 8.21
C LYS A 212 -24.82 20.30 9.54
N THR A 213 -26.13 20.27 9.75
CA THR A 213 -26.77 20.66 11.00
C THR A 213 -27.00 19.46 11.91
N LYS A 214 -27.40 19.73 13.16
CA LYS A 214 -27.90 18.68 14.06
C LYS A 214 -29.04 17.87 13.45
N LYS A 215 -29.93 18.52 12.68
CA LYS A 215 -31.06 17.85 12.02
C LYS A 215 -30.57 16.85 10.97
N ASP A 216 -29.56 17.24 10.19
CA ASP A 216 -28.95 16.37 9.19
C ASP A 216 -28.27 15.17 9.85
N LEU A 217 -27.54 15.40 10.95
CA LEU A 217 -26.92 14.30 11.68
C LEU A 217 -27.94 13.35 12.30
N LEU A 218 -29.07 13.83 12.83
CA LEU A 218 -30.15 12.95 13.30
C LEU A 218 -30.67 12.06 12.17
N SER A 219 -30.74 12.57 10.94
CA SER A 219 -31.13 11.82 9.75
C SER A 219 -30.06 10.81 9.32
N ILE A 220 -28.79 11.21 9.25
CA ILE A 220 -27.65 10.33 8.92
C ILE A 220 -27.56 9.17 9.90
N MET A 221 -27.72 9.46 11.20
CA MET A 221 -27.68 8.47 12.28
C MET A 221 -28.94 7.61 12.37
N LYS A 222 -29.94 7.85 11.50
CA LYS A 222 -31.24 7.16 11.48
C LYS A 222 -31.96 7.16 12.84
N LEU A 223 -31.80 8.24 13.61
CA LEU A 223 -32.30 8.33 14.99
C LEU A 223 -33.74 8.84 15.04
N LYS A 224 -34.59 8.15 15.81
CA LYS A 224 -35.97 8.59 16.08
C LYS A 224 -35.99 9.71 17.13
N LYS A 225 -36.68 10.81 16.82
CA LYS A 225 -36.74 12.03 17.64
C LYS A 225 -37.19 11.81 19.10
N ALA A 226 -38.01 10.79 19.35
CA ALA A 226 -38.54 10.48 20.68
C ALA A 226 -37.58 9.67 21.58
N THR A 227 -36.69 8.86 21.01
CA THR A 227 -35.90 7.87 21.77
C THR A 227 -34.39 7.98 21.57
N TRP A 228 -33.93 8.93 20.75
CA TRP A 228 -32.52 9.01 20.33
C TRP A 228 -31.52 9.17 21.49
N ARG A 229 -31.93 9.70 22.65
CA ARG A 229 -31.00 9.90 23.78
C ARG A 229 -30.42 8.60 24.36
N GLY A 230 -31.10 7.47 24.16
CA GLY A 230 -30.62 6.14 24.56
C GLY A 230 -29.82 5.41 23.48
N ASP A 231 -29.71 5.97 22.28
CA ASP A 231 -29.03 5.31 21.16
C ASP A 231 -27.50 5.46 21.27
N PRO A 232 -26.72 4.40 21.04
CA PRO A 232 -25.25 4.48 21.04
C PRO A 232 -24.69 5.57 20.11
N ASN A 233 -25.34 5.85 18.98
CA ASN A 233 -24.91 6.88 18.02
C ASN A 233 -25.16 8.32 18.54
N ALA A 234 -25.94 8.50 19.61
CA ALA A 234 -26.20 9.82 20.19
C ALA A 234 -24.94 10.49 20.75
N VAL A 235 -23.92 9.72 21.11
CA VAL A 235 -22.61 10.26 21.51
C VAL A 235 -21.95 11.02 20.37
N ILE A 236 -22.03 10.51 19.14
CA ILE A 236 -21.42 11.11 17.95
C ILE A 236 -22.03 12.48 17.68
N ILE A 237 -23.36 12.60 17.77
CA ILE A 237 -24.06 13.88 17.60
C ILE A 237 -23.63 14.88 18.68
N ARG A 238 -23.53 14.43 19.94
CA ARG A 238 -23.09 15.32 21.04
C ARG A 238 -21.66 15.82 20.83
N GLU A 239 -20.76 14.94 20.41
CA GLU A 239 -19.36 15.30 20.13
C GLU A 239 -19.25 16.25 18.94
N TYR A 240 -19.97 15.97 17.84
CA TYR A 240 -20.02 16.88 16.70
C TYR A 240 -20.55 18.27 17.08
N MET A 241 -21.61 18.36 17.88
CA MET A 241 -22.14 19.67 18.28
C MET A 241 -21.16 20.47 19.15
N LYS A 242 -20.33 19.80 19.97
CA LYS A 242 -19.24 20.47 20.68
C LYS A 242 -18.20 21.02 19.70
N PHE A 243 -17.79 20.20 18.73
CA PHE A 243 -16.87 20.61 17.66
C PHE A 243 -17.42 21.79 16.85
N TYR A 244 -18.69 21.71 16.41
CA TYR A 244 -19.39 22.72 15.63
C TYR A 244 -19.38 24.08 16.34
N ASN A 245 -19.74 24.11 17.62
CA ASN A 245 -19.78 25.35 18.41
C ASN A 245 -18.37 25.95 18.58
N ALA A 246 -17.35 25.12 18.80
CA ALA A 246 -15.97 25.57 18.91
C ALA A 246 -15.46 26.17 17.60
N MET A 247 -15.76 25.53 16.45
CA MET A 247 -15.38 26.03 15.12
C MET A 247 -16.10 27.32 14.77
N LYS A 248 -17.41 27.39 15.02
CA LYS A 248 -18.21 28.60 14.82
C LYS A 248 -17.60 29.78 15.59
N ASN A 249 -17.30 29.62 16.87
CA ASN A 249 -16.75 30.71 17.68
C ASN A 249 -15.38 31.22 17.18
N ARG A 250 -14.57 30.37 16.53
CA ARG A 250 -13.28 30.76 15.92
C ARG A 250 -13.41 31.48 14.58
N THR A 251 -14.52 31.31 13.87
CA THR A 251 -14.74 31.94 12.56
C THR A 251 -15.36 33.34 12.68
N TYR A 252 -15.96 33.67 13.83
CA TYR A 252 -16.59 34.96 14.12
C TYR A 252 -15.83 35.80 15.17
N SER A 253 -14.62 35.37 15.56
CA SER A 253 -13.67 36.11 16.40
C SER A 253 -12.57 36.72 15.57
#